data_AF-A0A661M831-F1
#
_entry.id   AF-A0A661M831-F1
#
_cell.length_a   1.000
_cell.length_b   1.000
_cell.length_c   1.000
_cell.angle_alpha   90.00
_cell.angle_beta   90.00
_cell.angle_gamma   90.00
#
_symmetry.space_group_name_H-M   'P 1'
#
loop_
_entity.id
_entity.type
_entity.pdbx_description
1 polymer ?
#
loop_
_entity_poly.entity_id
_entity_poly.type
_entity_poly.pdbx_seq_one_letter_code
_entity_poly.pdbx_strand_id
1 'polypeptide(L)'
;MRISLIGMAGTGKTYWSQNLSTYGFRWICCDDLIAGRLGPAMKSTDGTPMDMGAWMGFPDSPGYEEREALYLETEIRVMEEALNMLEKAGRDDLQVVLDTTGSVIYTGKEILGRLKRLTTVVYLETPPEVVDGMLRAYEEEPGPVLWQGLFRRRAGESRKAALSRCYPALLEYRRERYERYADVTIGYYERRKAGYGVRQFLDAVLRGGEVHSTLPPTDPRA
;
A
#
# COMPACT_ATOMS: atom_id res chain seq x y z
N MET A 1 5.71 -14.52 13.62
CA MET A 1 4.96 -13.23 13.54
C MET A 1 4.89 -12.79 12.08
N ARG A 2 3.72 -12.42 11.56
CA ARG A 2 3.56 -11.99 10.17
C ARG A 2 2.89 -10.63 10.15
N ILE A 3 3.50 -9.66 9.50
CA ILE A 3 3.08 -8.26 9.48
C ILE A 3 2.82 -7.86 8.03
N SER A 4 1.73 -7.16 7.77
CA SER A 4 1.52 -6.47 6.50
C SER A 4 1.48 -4.97 6.74
N LEU A 5 2.27 -4.19 6.00
CA LEU A 5 2.26 -2.74 6.10
C LEU A 5 1.35 -2.18 5.00
N ILE A 6 0.36 -1.37 5.39
CA ILE A 6 -0.54 -0.66 4.48
C ILE A 6 -0.45 0.85 4.73
N GLY A 7 -0.81 1.64 3.72
CA GLY A 7 -0.79 3.11 3.78
C GLY A 7 -0.33 3.73 2.47
N MET A 8 -0.41 5.06 2.40
CA MET A 8 -0.08 5.81 1.17
C MET A 8 1.36 5.53 0.68
N ALA A 9 1.63 5.86 -0.58
CA ALA A 9 3.01 5.91 -1.06
C ALA A 9 3.82 6.92 -0.23
N GLY A 10 5.09 6.62 0.05
CA GLY A 10 5.97 7.51 0.83
C GLY A 10 5.72 7.55 2.35
N THR A 11 4.80 6.75 2.91
CA THR A 11 4.50 6.79 4.36
C THR A 11 5.56 6.15 5.26
N GLY A 12 6.53 5.46 4.65
CA GLY A 12 7.63 4.76 5.30
C GLY A 12 7.47 3.24 5.37
N LYS A 13 6.58 2.62 4.58
CA LYS A 13 6.39 1.15 4.59
C LYS A 13 7.70 0.42 4.29
N THR A 14 8.36 0.76 3.19
CA THR A 14 9.69 0.22 2.83
C THR A 14 10.75 0.46 3.87
N TYR A 15 10.80 1.66 4.46
CA TYR A 15 11.71 1.96 5.57
C TYR A 15 11.49 1.00 6.76
N TRP A 16 10.24 0.80 7.18
CA TRP A 16 9.94 -0.11 8.29
C TRP A 16 10.18 -1.57 7.94
N SER A 17 9.88 -1.99 6.71
CA SER A 17 10.17 -3.34 6.23
C SER A 17 11.67 -3.65 6.18
N GLN A 18 12.49 -2.69 5.74
CA GLN A 18 13.94 -2.79 5.77
C GLN A 18 14.47 -2.88 7.21
N ASN A 19 13.96 -2.03 8.11
CA ASN A 19 14.38 -2.11 9.51
C ASN A 19 13.95 -3.44 10.15
N LEU A 20 12.74 -3.94 9.89
CA LEU A 20 12.28 -5.24 10.36
C LEU A 20 13.12 -6.40 9.80
N SER A 21 13.61 -6.29 8.57
CA SER A 21 14.45 -7.33 7.98
C SER A 21 15.79 -7.47 8.70
N THR A 22 16.36 -6.38 9.21
CA THR A 22 17.54 -6.43 10.09
C THR A 22 17.28 -7.14 11.43
N TYR A 23 16.02 -7.34 11.80
CA TYR A 23 15.57 -8.09 12.98
C TYR A 23 15.10 -9.52 12.64
N GLY A 24 15.45 -10.03 11.46
CA GLY A 24 15.18 -11.42 11.06
C GLY A 24 13.84 -11.64 10.37
N PHE A 25 13.08 -10.58 10.06
CA PHE A 25 11.90 -10.71 9.22
C PHE A 25 12.31 -10.93 7.76
N ARG A 26 11.71 -11.92 7.11
CA ARG A 26 11.75 -12.01 5.66
C ARG A 26 10.92 -10.87 5.08
N TRP A 27 11.56 -10.00 4.30
CA TRP A 27 10.90 -8.89 3.62
C TRP A 27 10.39 -9.33 2.24
N ILE A 28 9.12 -9.06 1.97
CA ILE A 28 8.48 -9.23 0.67
C ILE A 28 8.02 -7.85 0.21
N CYS A 29 8.67 -7.32 -0.82
CA CYS A 29 8.35 -6.02 -1.41
C CYS A 29 7.41 -6.20 -2.60
N CYS A 30 6.15 -5.77 -2.47
CA CYS A 30 5.18 -5.88 -3.56
C CYS A 30 5.55 -4.97 -4.73
N ASP A 31 6.06 -3.76 -4.47
CA ASP A 31 6.48 -2.84 -5.53
C ASP A 31 7.62 -3.45 -6.39
N ASP A 32 8.61 -4.10 -5.78
CA ASP A 32 9.69 -4.78 -6.53
C ASP A 32 9.17 -5.96 -7.36
N LEU A 33 8.25 -6.75 -6.81
CA LEU A 33 7.66 -7.88 -7.53
C LEU A 33 6.79 -7.43 -8.71
N ILE A 34 6.06 -6.31 -8.57
CA ILE A 34 5.28 -5.71 -9.66
C ILE A 34 6.23 -5.14 -10.71
N ALA A 35 7.26 -4.40 -10.31
CA ALA A 35 8.26 -3.84 -11.22
C ALA A 35 8.98 -4.94 -12.03
N GLY A 36 9.32 -6.07 -11.40
CA GLY A 36 9.90 -7.22 -12.10
C GLY A 36 8.98 -7.84 -13.16
N ARG A 37 7.66 -7.85 -12.92
CA ARG A 37 6.67 -8.41 -13.86
C ARG A 37 6.34 -7.46 -15.01
N LEU A 38 6.22 -6.16 -14.70
CA LEU A 38 5.88 -5.14 -15.70
C LEU A 38 7.09 -4.65 -16.48
N GLY A 39 8.31 -4.83 -15.97
CA GLY A 39 9.56 -4.40 -16.59
C GLY A 39 9.66 -4.64 -18.10
N PRO A 40 9.32 -5.84 -18.62
CA PRO A 40 9.33 -6.10 -20.06
C PRO A 40 8.38 -5.22 -20.89
N ALA A 41 7.27 -4.78 -20.30
CA ALA A 41 6.27 -3.90 -20.91
C ALA A 41 6.54 -2.40 -20.68
N MET A 42 7.41 -2.04 -19.73
CA MET A 42 7.79 -0.66 -19.41
C MET A 42 8.85 -0.12 -20.38
N LYS A 43 8.48 0.00 -21.65
CA LYS A 43 9.33 0.58 -22.69
C LYS A 43 8.59 1.70 -23.41
N SER A 44 9.30 2.77 -23.73
CA SER A 44 8.80 3.82 -24.63
C SER A 44 8.68 3.30 -26.07
N THR A 45 8.08 4.11 -26.94
CA THR A 45 7.89 3.78 -28.36
C THR A 45 9.19 3.51 -29.13
N ASP A 46 10.31 4.05 -28.65
CA ASP A 46 11.66 3.83 -29.20
C ASP A 46 12.40 2.66 -28.52
N GLY A 47 11.77 1.96 -27.58
CA GLY A 47 12.32 0.81 -26.88
C GLY A 47 13.13 1.15 -25.62
N THR A 48 13.25 2.44 -25.25
CA THR A 48 13.97 2.86 -24.05
C THR A 48 13.23 2.40 -22.78
N PRO A 49 13.92 1.81 -21.78
CA PRO A 49 13.30 1.46 -20.50
C PRO A 49 12.73 2.69 -19.80
N MET A 50 11.52 2.55 -19.24
CA MET A 50 10.86 3.58 -18.45
C MET A 50 10.79 3.15 -16.99
N ASP A 51 10.83 4.11 -16.07
CA ASP A 51 10.43 3.85 -14.70
C ASP A 51 8.90 3.64 -14.60
N MET A 52 8.44 3.08 -13.49
CA MET A 52 7.03 2.73 -13.29
C MET A 52 6.10 3.96 -13.31
N GLY A 53 6.56 5.11 -12.80
CA GLY A 53 5.78 6.35 -12.77
C GLY A 53 5.61 6.93 -14.17
N ALA A 54 6.71 7.01 -14.91
CA ALA A 54 6.74 7.45 -16.30
C ALA A 54 5.91 6.52 -17.21
N TRP A 55 6.02 5.20 -17.02
CA TRP A 55 5.21 4.24 -17.75
C TRP A 55 3.72 4.40 -17.44
N MET A 56 3.33 4.46 -16.15
CA MET A 56 1.94 4.65 -15.74
C MET A 56 1.35 5.94 -16.35
N GLY A 57 2.10 7.04 -16.22
CA GLY A 57 1.67 8.37 -16.67
C GLY A 57 0.58 8.99 -15.80
N PHE A 58 0.00 10.08 -16.29
CA PHE A 58 -1.06 10.81 -15.60
C PHE A 58 -2.45 10.24 -15.91
N PRO A 59 -3.43 10.41 -15.00
CA PRO A 59 -4.80 9.91 -15.19
C PRO A 59 -5.56 10.49 -16.39
N ASP A 60 -5.12 11.63 -16.95
CA ASP A 60 -5.67 12.19 -18.19
C ASP A 60 -4.81 11.90 -19.43
N SER A 61 -3.79 11.05 -19.31
CA SER A 61 -2.92 10.67 -20.43
C SER A 61 -3.52 9.50 -21.23
N PRO A 62 -3.33 9.47 -22.56
CA PRO A 62 -3.75 8.34 -23.37
C PRO A 62 -3.17 7.01 -22.87
N GLY A 63 -4.00 5.98 -22.83
CA GLY A 63 -3.60 4.64 -22.39
C GLY A 63 -3.49 4.46 -20.87
N TYR A 64 -3.80 5.49 -20.08
CA TYR A 64 -3.68 5.41 -18.61
C TYR A 64 -4.59 4.33 -18.04
N GLU A 65 -5.84 4.25 -18.48
CA GLU A 65 -6.82 3.29 -17.94
C GLU A 65 -6.36 1.84 -18.17
N GLU A 66 -5.79 1.55 -19.34
CA GLU A 66 -5.26 0.23 -19.68
C GLU A 66 -4.02 -0.12 -18.84
N ARG A 67 -3.11 0.85 -18.63
CA ARG A 67 -1.93 0.66 -17.78
C ARG A 67 -2.30 0.52 -16.31
N GLU A 68 -3.30 1.28 -15.86
CA GLU A 68 -3.85 1.20 -14.51
C GLU A 68 -4.45 -0.20 -14.26
N ALA A 69 -5.26 -0.70 -15.20
CA ALA A 69 -5.84 -2.03 -15.12
C ALA A 69 -4.77 -3.12 -15.11
N LEU A 70 -3.75 -3.02 -15.97
CA LEU A 70 -2.64 -3.97 -16.02
C LEU A 70 -1.80 -3.95 -14.73
N TYR A 71 -1.56 -2.77 -14.16
CA TYR A 71 -0.89 -2.65 -12.86
C TYR A 71 -1.72 -3.34 -11.77
N LEU A 72 -3.02 -3.05 -11.69
CA LEU A 72 -3.89 -3.64 -10.67
C LEU A 72 -3.99 -5.16 -10.80
N GLU A 73 -4.11 -5.69 -12.01
CA GLU A 73 -4.10 -7.13 -12.26
C GLU A 73 -2.77 -7.76 -11.81
N THR A 74 -1.66 -7.08 -12.08
CA THR A 74 -0.34 -7.55 -11.65
C THR A 74 -0.21 -7.52 -10.13
N GLU A 75 -0.68 -6.46 -9.48
CA GLU A 75 -0.72 -6.34 -8.03
C GLU A 75 -1.55 -7.47 -7.39
N ILE A 76 -2.73 -7.75 -7.94
CA ILE A 76 -3.60 -8.86 -7.50
C ILE A 76 -2.82 -10.19 -7.52
N ARG A 77 -2.16 -10.52 -8.63
CA ARG A 77 -1.37 -11.76 -8.75
C ARG A 77 -0.19 -11.82 -7.77
N VAL A 78 0.51 -10.69 -7.58
CA VAL A 78 1.61 -10.59 -6.60
C VAL A 78 1.10 -10.85 -5.18
N MET A 79 -0.03 -10.25 -4.82
CA MET A 79 -0.65 -10.45 -3.52
C MET A 79 -1.12 -11.89 -3.32
N GLU A 80 -1.75 -12.50 -4.33
CA GLU A 80 -2.15 -13.91 -4.28
C GLU A 80 -0.97 -14.83 -4.03
N GLU A 81 0.14 -14.64 -4.74
CA GLU A 81 1.34 -15.46 -4.57
C GLU A 81 1.98 -15.29 -3.19
N ALA A 82 2.08 -14.05 -2.70
CA ALA A 82 2.59 -13.76 -1.37
C ALA A 82 1.73 -14.44 -0.29
N LEU A 83 0.40 -14.34 -0.40
CA LEU A 83 -0.54 -14.95 0.55
C LEU A 83 -0.55 -16.48 0.46
N ASN A 84 -0.47 -17.05 -0.75
CA ASN A 84 -0.32 -18.50 -0.96
C ASN A 84 0.95 -19.05 -0.30
N MET A 85 2.06 -18.30 -0.39
CA MET A 85 3.30 -18.66 0.29
C MET A 85 3.13 -18.63 1.81
N LEU A 86 2.42 -17.64 2.36
CA LEU A 86 2.13 -17.57 3.80
C LEU A 86 1.20 -18.68 4.28
N GLU A 87 0.21 -19.10 3.48
CA GLU A 87 -0.69 -20.21 3.81
C GLU A 87 0.04 -21.56 3.85
N LYS A 88 0.98 -21.77 2.93
CA LYS A 88 1.79 -23.01 2.88
C LYS A 88 2.83 -23.09 3.99
N ALA A 89 3.31 -21.94 4.46
CA ALA A 89 4.22 -21.86 5.60
C ALA A 89 3.46 -22.13 6.90
N GLY A 90 4.00 -22.97 7.79
CA GLY A 90 3.50 -23.08 9.17
C GLY A 90 3.53 -21.72 9.87
N ARG A 91 2.56 -21.46 10.76
CA ARG A 91 2.44 -20.15 11.46
C ARG A 91 3.69 -19.80 12.28
N ASP A 92 4.39 -20.81 12.79
CA ASP A 92 5.56 -20.66 13.65
C ASP A 92 6.89 -20.60 12.89
N ASP A 93 6.89 -20.97 11.60
CA ASP A 93 8.13 -21.17 10.84
C ASP A 93 8.67 -19.90 10.17
N LEU A 94 7.91 -18.80 10.15
CA LEU A 94 8.25 -17.63 9.34
C LEU A 94 7.88 -16.30 10.00
N GLN A 95 8.91 -15.50 10.30
CA GLN A 95 8.79 -14.07 10.53
C GLN A 95 8.78 -13.35 9.18
N VAL A 96 7.68 -12.69 8.83
CA VAL A 96 7.52 -12.05 7.51
C VAL A 96 6.97 -10.65 7.66
N VAL A 97 7.54 -9.71 6.90
CA VAL A 97 6.94 -8.40 6.65
C VAL A 97 6.58 -8.29 5.17
N LEU A 98 5.28 -8.13 4.91
CA LEU A 98 4.72 -7.87 3.59
C LEU A 98 4.58 -6.36 3.41
N ASP A 99 5.46 -5.80 2.59
CA ASP A 99 5.45 -4.40 2.20
C ASP A 99 4.53 -4.22 0.99
N THR A 100 3.28 -3.87 1.26
CA THR A 100 2.25 -3.73 0.23
C THR A 100 2.37 -2.41 -0.52
N THR A 101 1.73 -2.29 -1.68
CA THR A 101 1.68 -1.01 -2.40
C THR A 101 0.71 -0.02 -1.71
N GLY A 102 0.69 1.23 -2.19
CA GLY A 102 -0.37 2.17 -1.82
C GLY A 102 -1.76 1.82 -2.37
N SER A 103 -1.86 0.96 -3.38
CA SER A 103 -3.11 0.56 -4.03
C SER A 103 -3.69 -0.76 -3.55
N VAL A 104 -3.09 -1.43 -2.55
CA VAL A 104 -3.53 -2.75 -2.06
C VAL A 104 -5.02 -2.82 -1.72
N ILE A 105 -5.63 -1.72 -1.29
CA ILE A 105 -7.07 -1.59 -1.00
C ILE A 105 -7.99 -1.82 -2.21
N TYR A 106 -7.46 -1.80 -3.43
CA TYR A 106 -8.18 -2.08 -4.66
C TYR A 106 -8.11 -3.56 -5.10
N THR A 107 -7.30 -4.40 -4.44
CA THR A 107 -7.11 -5.82 -4.80
C THR A 107 -8.33 -6.72 -4.55
N GLY A 108 -9.39 -6.16 -3.95
CA GLY A 108 -10.64 -6.87 -3.73
C GLY A 108 -10.76 -7.49 -2.33
N LYS A 109 -12.01 -7.76 -1.93
CA LYS A 109 -12.36 -8.19 -0.56
C LYS A 109 -11.74 -9.53 -0.19
N GLU A 110 -11.56 -10.44 -1.15
CA GLU A 110 -10.98 -11.76 -0.89
C GLU A 110 -9.52 -11.67 -0.47
N ILE A 111 -8.69 -10.97 -1.25
CA ILE A 111 -7.27 -10.75 -0.96
C ILE A 111 -7.11 -9.99 0.37
N LEU A 112 -7.87 -8.92 0.57
CA LEU A 112 -7.83 -8.16 1.82
C LEU A 112 -8.29 -8.99 3.02
N GLY A 113 -9.30 -9.85 2.85
CA GLY A 113 -9.73 -10.79 3.88
C GLY A 113 -8.65 -11.83 4.23
N ARG A 114 -7.94 -12.36 3.23
CA ARG A 114 -6.79 -13.26 3.44
C ARG A 114 -5.65 -12.54 4.14
N LEU A 115 -5.35 -11.30 3.74
CA LEU A 115 -4.33 -10.44 4.37
C LEU A 115 -4.57 -10.32 5.90
N LYS A 116 -5.80 -9.99 6.30
CA LYS A 116 -6.21 -9.92 7.72
C LYS A 116 -6.12 -11.25 8.46
N ARG A 117 -6.44 -12.38 7.81
CA ARG A 117 -6.38 -13.70 8.46
C ARG A 117 -4.97 -14.23 8.65
N LEU A 118 -4.05 -13.85 7.75
CA LEU A 118 -2.71 -14.42 7.68
C LEU A 118 -1.64 -13.56 8.34
N THR A 119 -1.92 -12.27 8.55
CA THR A 119 -0.97 -11.28 9.07
C THR A 119 -1.66 -10.31 10.01
N THR A 120 -0.89 -9.67 10.90
CA THR A 120 -1.34 -8.44 11.57
C THR A 120 -1.18 -7.29 10.58
N VAL A 121 -2.29 -6.65 10.21
CA VAL A 121 -2.30 -5.55 9.25
C VAL A 121 -2.05 -4.23 9.97
N VAL A 122 -0.92 -3.60 9.66
CA VAL A 122 -0.46 -2.37 10.30
C VAL A 122 -0.61 -1.21 9.32
N TYR A 123 -1.49 -0.27 9.67
CA TYR A 123 -1.65 0.97 8.93
C TYR A 123 -0.66 2.03 9.42
N LEU A 124 0.20 2.50 8.50
CA LEU A 124 1.04 3.66 8.72
C LEU A 124 0.28 4.93 8.38
N GLU A 125 -0.34 5.53 9.41
CA GLU A 125 -1.22 6.69 9.29
C GLU A 125 -0.53 7.87 8.58
N THR A 126 -1.32 8.62 7.83
CA THR A 126 -0.92 9.88 7.18
C THR A 126 -1.92 10.96 7.57
N PRO A 127 -1.53 11.95 8.39
CA PRO A 127 -2.46 12.95 8.89
C PRO A 127 -2.77 14.00 7.80
N PRO A 128 -3.92 14.68 7.85
CA PRO A 128 -4.35 15.60 6.80
C PRO A 128 -3.34 16.72 6.48
N GLU A 129 -2.61 17.22 7.48
CA GLU A 129 -1.68 18.33 7.34
C GLU A 129 -0.44 18.03 6.49
N VAL A 130 -0.13 16.75 6.22
CA VAL A 130 0.98 16.38 5.33
C VAL A 130 0.56 16.17 3.87
N VAL A 131 -0.75 16.20 3.58
CA VAL A 131 -1.31 15.95 2.25
C VAL A 131 -0.79 16.96 1.22
N ASP A 132 -0.68 18.25 1.58
CA ASP A 132 -0.15 19.28 0.67
C ASP A 132 1.31 19.02 0.29
N GLY A 133 2.11 18.50 1.22
CA GLY A 133 3.48 18.08 0.96
C GLY A 133 3.54 16.91 -0.02
N MET A 134 2.65 15.92 0.16
CA MET A 134 2.56 14.77 -0.75
C MET A 134 2.07 15.14 -2.14
N LEU A 135 1.13 16.08 -2.25
CA LEU A 135 0.68 16.61 -3.53
C LEU A 135 1.84 17.30 -4.25
N ARG A 136 2.60 18.17 -3.57
CA ARG A 136 3.77 18.83 -4.17
C ARG A 136 4.80 17.81 -4.68
N ALA A 137 5.13 16.81 -3.87
CA ALA A 137 6.03 15.74 -4.29
C ALA A 137 5.50 14.98 -5.51
N TYR A 138 4.20 14.71 -5.58
CA TYR A 138 3.58 14.06 -6.74
C TYR A 138 3.55 14.94 -8.00
N GLU A 139 3.40 16.26 -7.85
CA GLU A 139 3.48 17.21 -8.96
C GLU A 139 4.89 17.32 -9.54
N GLU A 140 5.92 17.22 -8.68
CA GLU A 140 7.34 17.28 -9.06
C GLU A 140 7.81 15.97 -9.69
N GLU A 141 7.50 14.83 -9.06
CA GLU A 141 7.91 13.50 -9.50
C GLU A 141 6.74 12.50 -9.38
N PRO A 142 5.92 12.36 -10.43
CA PRO A 142 4.73 11.52 -10.40
C PRO A 142 5.08 10.02 -10.30
N GLY A 143 4.76 9.41 -9.16
CA GLY A 143 4.78 7.95 -9.01
C GLY A 143 3.56 7.24 -9.63
N PRO A 144 3.55 5.89 -9.66
CA PRO A 144 2.44 5.10 -10.20
C PRO A 144 1.23 5.12 -9.24
N VAL A 145 0.37 6.12 -9.39
CA VAL A 145 -0.84 6.26 -8.58
C VAL A 145 -2.04 5.67 -9.33
N LEU A 146 -2.70 4.69 -8.71
CA LEU A 146 -4.01 4.18 -9.13
C LEU A 146 -5.12 5.14 -8.68
N TRP A 147 -5.73 5.82 -9.63
CA TRP A 147 -6.79 6.81 -9.40
C TRP A 147 -8.19 6.18 -9.38
N GLN A 148 -8.40 5.02 -10.02
CA GLN A 148 -9.65 4.24 -9.99
C GLN A 148 -10.90 5.10 -10.25
N GLY A 149 -10.81 5.99 -11.25
CA GLY A 149 -11.89 6.92 -11.63
C GLY A 149 -12.15 8.10 -10.67
N LEU A 150 -11.32 8.28 -9.64
CA LEU A 150 -11.40 9.40 -8.69
C LEU A 150 -10.78 10.69 -9.24
N PHE A 151 -9.93 10.60 -10.26
CA PHE A 151 -9.48 11.78 -11.00
C PHE A 151 -10.47 12.12 -12.10
N ARG A 152 -10.99 13.36 -12.09
CA ARG A 152 -11.77 13.91 -13.20
C ARG A 152 -11.49 15.39 -13.34
N ARG A 153 -11.23 15.83 -14.57
CA ARG A 153 -11.11 17.25 -14.90
C ARG A 153 -12.48 17.82 -15.22
N ARG A 154 -12.82 18.97 -14.63
CA ARG A 154 -14.02 19.74 -14.98
C ARG A 154 -13.76 20.52 -16.27
N ALA A 155 -14.84 20.91 -16.96
CA ALA A 155 -14.74 21.77 -18.15
C ALA A 155 -14.00 23.07 -17.80
N GLY A 156 -12.96 23.39 -18.57
CA GLY A 156 -12.10 24.57 -18.34
C GLY A 156 -11.10 24.46 -17.17
N GLU A 157 -11.08 23.34 -16.44
CA GLU A 157 -10.16 23.14 -15.31
C GLU A 157 -8.76 22.74 -15.79
N SER A 158 -7.74 23.45 -15.29
CA SER A 158 -6.34 23.09 -15.54
C SER A 158 -6.02 21.76 -14.85
N ARG A 159 -5.02 21.03 -15.37
CA ARG A 159 -4.56 19.77 -14.74
C ARG A 159 -4.15 20.00 -13.28
N LYS A 160 -3.44 21.09 -13.01
CA LYS A 160 -3.00 21.46 -11.65
C LYS A 160 -4.17 21.69 -10.70
N ALA A 161 -5.19 22.43 -11.14
CA ALA A 161 -6.40 22.65 -10.33
C ALA A 161 -7.17 21.34 -10.09
N ALA A 162 -7.28 20.48 -11.11
CA ALA A 162 -7.91 19.18 -10.97
C ALA A 162 -7.13 18.26 -10.00
N LEU A 163 -5.80 18.24 -10.06
CA LEU A 163 -4.95 17.49 -9.13
C LEU A 163 -5.11 17.98 -7.70
N SER A 164 -5.01 19.29 -7.47
CA SER A 164 -5.20 19.90 -6.15
C SER A 164 -6.56 19.55 -5.52
N ARG A 165 -7.60 19.41 -6.34
CA ARG A 165 -8.93 18.98 -5.88
C ARG A 165 -9.07 17.48 -5.71
N CYS A 166 -8.58 16.67 -6.65
CA CYS A 166 -8.81 15.23 -6.67
C CYS A 166 -7.86 14.44 -5.77
N TYR A 167 -6.62 14.93 -5.58
CA TYR A 167 -5.60 14.22 -4.81
C TYR A 167 -5.97 14.08 -3.32
N PRO A 168 -6.44 15.13 -2.61
CA PRO A 168 -6.92 14.98 -1.23
C PRO A 168 -8.11 14.01 -1.14
N ALA A 169 -9.03 14.05 -2.11
CA ALA A 169 -10.17 13.13 -2.15
C ALA A 169 -9.75 11.67 -2.36
N LEU A 170 -8.72 11.42 -3.18
CA LEU A 170 -8.11 10.09 -3.33
C LEU A 170 -7.49 9.60 -2.01
N LEU A 171 -6.74 10.47 -1.32
CA LEU A 171 -6.13 10.10 -0.04
C LEU A 171 -7.19 9.83 1.03
N GLU A 172 -8.25 10.63 1.08
CA GLU A 172 -9.34 10.40 2.03
C GLU A 172 -10.06 9.07 1.76
N TYR A 173 -10.38 8.79 0.50
CA TYR A 173 -10.97 7.51 0.08
C TYR A 173 -10.12 6.30 0.50
N ARG A 174 -8.79 6.43 0.38
CA ARG A 174 -7.85 5.38 0.75
C ARG A 174 -7.69 5.26 2.27
N ARG A 175 -7.68 6.38 3.01
CA ARG A 175 -7.62 6.43 4.48
C ARG A 175 -8.74 5.60 5.10
N GLU A 176 -9.99 5.85 4.71
CA GLU A 176 -11.16 5.09 5.19
C GLU A 176 -11.02 3.57 4.98
N ARG A 177 -10.38 3.16 3.89
CA ARG A 177 -10.16 1.75 3.57
C ARG A 177 -9.00 1.16 4.36
N TYR A 178 -7.90 1.89 4.49
CA TYR A 178 -6.81 1.42 5.34
C TYR A 178 -7.28 1.22 6.78
N GLU A 179 -8.04 2.18 7.33
CA GLU A 179 -8.62 2.07 8.67
C GLU A 179 -9.55 0.87 8.81
N ARG A 180 -10.38 0.60 7.80
CA ARG A 180 -11.27 -0.58 7.79
C ARG A 180 -10.50 -1.90 7.85
N TYR A 181 -9.37 -1.98 7.15
CA TYR A 181 -8.62 -3.24 7.02
C TYR A 181 -7.49 -3.40 8.03
N ALA A 182 -7.06 -2.34 8.70
CA ALA A 182 -6.04 -2.39 9.73
C ALA A 182 -6.52 -3.18 10.96
N ASP A 183 -5.58 -3.86 11.60
CA ASP A 183 -5.70 -4.35 12.97
C ASP A 183 -5.02 -3.37 13.94
N VAL A 184 -3.96 -2.70 13.48
CA VAL A 184 -3.19 -1.72 14.25
C VAL A 184 -2.93 -0.48 13.40
N THR A 185 -3.10 0.70 13.98
CA THR A 185 -2.70 1.97 13.36
C THR A 185 -1.53 2.56 14.13
N ILE A 186 -0.45 2.93 13.43
CA ILE A 186 0.71 3.59 14.00
C ILE A 186 0.80 5.02 13.47
N GLY A 187 0.73 5.99 14.38
CA GLY A 187 0.62 7.41 14.07
C GLY A 187 1.85 7.98 13.36
N TYR A 188 1.64 8.99 12.51
CA TYR A 188 2.72 9.62 11.72
C TYR A 188 3.82 10.24 12.55
N TYR A 189 3.45 11.00 13.58
CA TYR A 189 4.40 11.67 14.46
C TYR A 189 5.05 10.70 15.43
N GLU A 190 4.28 9.76 15.97
CA GLU A 190 4.76 8.75 16.92
C GLU A 190 5.95 7.98 16.34
N ARG A 191 5.77 7.39 15.15
CA ARG A 191 6.82 6.58 14.50
C ARG A 191 8.03 7.37 14.00
N ARG A 192 8.01 8.70 14.10
CA ARG A 192 9.11 9.61 13.73
C ARG A 192 9.78 10.25 14.95
N LYS A 193 9.32 9.95 16.17
CA LYS A 193 9.96 10.44 17.40
C LYS A 193 11.38 9.89 17.48
N ALA A 194 12.29 10.71 18.01
CA ALA A 194 13.64 10.27 18.33
C ALA A 194 13.58 9.05 19.28
N GLY A 195 14.34 8.01 18.97
CA GLY A 195 14.35 6.76 19.74
C GLY A 195 13.19 5.79 19.44
N TYR A 196 12.26 6.14 18.54
CA TYR A 196 11.24 5.19 18.07
C TYR A 196 11.87 4.23 17.03
N GLY A 197 12.23 3.02 17.47
CA GLY A 197 12.87 2.01 16.64
C GLY A 197 12.02 0.75 16.46
N VAL A 198 12.65 -0.31 15.92
CA VAL A 198 11.99 -1.59 15.63
C VAL A 198 11.33 -2.21 16.87
N ARG A 199 11.94 -2.10 18.05
CA ARG A 199 11.35 -2.62 19.29
C ARG A 199 10.03 -1.93 19.62
N GLN A 200 10.01 -0.58 19.62
CA GLN A 200 8.79 0.19 19.87
C GLN A 200 7.72 -0.10 18.82
N PHE A 201 8.12 -0.27 17.56
CA PHE A 201 7.22 -0.67 16.49
C PHE A 201 6.58 -2.03 16.78
N LEU A 202 7.38 -3.06 17.06
CA LEU A 202 6.89 -4.41 17.34
C LEU A 202 5.99 -4.44 18.59
N ASP A 203 6.36 -3.71 19.65
CA ASP A 203 5.54 -3.58 20.84
C ASP A 203 4.17 -2.96 20.54
N ALA A 204 4.12 -1.95 19.67
CA ALA A 204 2.86 -1.34 19.23
C ALA A 204 1.99 -2.34 18.44
N VAL A 205 2.61 -3.16 17.58
CA VAL A 205 1.90 -4.20 16.82
C VAL A 205 1.34 -5.28 17.74
N LEU A 206 2.11 -5.74 18.73
CA LEU A 206 1.68 -6.76 19.69
C LEU A 206 0.53 -6.25 20.58
N ARG A 207 0.66 -5.04 21.13
CA ARG A 207 -0.40 -4.43 21.97
C ARG A 207 -1.70 -4.20 21.18
N GLY A 208 -1.61 -3.79 19.92
CA GLY A 208 -2.78 -3.57 19.08
C GLY A 208 -3.46 -4.87 18.64
N GLY A 209 -2.69 -5.96 18.45
CA GLY A 209 -3.21 -7.27 18.05
C GLY A 209 -4.01 -8.00 19.14
N GLU A 210 -3.67 -7.79 20.42
CA GLU A 210 -4.37 -8.44 21.55
C GLU A 210 -5.82 -7.95 21.71
N VAL A 211 -6.14 -6.71 21.32
CA VAL A 211 -7.49 -6.13 21.43
C VAL A 211 -8.48 -6.73 20.43
N HIS A 212 -8.01 -7.31 19.32
CA HIS A 212 -8.86 -7.99 18.31
C HIS A 212 -8.99 -9.51 18.52
N SER A 213 -8.18 -10.11 19.40
CA SER A 213 -8.26 -11.54 19.74
C SER A 213 -9.43 -11.91 20.66
N THR A 214 -10.17 -10.93 21.19
CA THR A 214 -11.26 -11.14 22.16
C THR A 214 -12.66 -11.05 21.55
N LEU A 215 -12.80 -10.96 20.23
CA LEU A 215 -14.11 -11.12 19.60
C LEU A 215 -14.47 -12.61 19.57
N PRO A 216 -15.60 -13.03 20.19
CA PRO A 216 -16.00 -14.42 20.16
C PRO A 216 -16.28 -14.86 18.72
N PRO A 217 -16.08 -16.16 18.40
CA PRO A 217 -16.42 -16.67 17.08
C PRO A 217 -17.88 -16.37 16.79
N THR A 218 -18.14 -15.64 15.71
CA THR A 218 -19.50 -15.46 15.19
C THR A 218 -19.99 -16.84 14.77
N ASP A 219 -20.94 -17.38 15.53
CA ASP A 219 -21.65 -18.61 15.21
C ASP A 219 -22.32 -18.44 13.83
N PRO A 220 -22.04 -19.29 12.84
CA PRO A 220 -22.71 -19.24 11.55
C PRO A 220 -24.16 -19.78 11.59
N ARG A 221 -24.76 -19.95 12.77
CA ARG A 221 -26.17 -20.34 12.93
C ARG A 221 -26.89 -19.47 13.98
N ALA A 222 -27.21 -18.23 13.61
CA ALA A 222 -28.25 -17.43 14.25
C ALA A 222 -29.01 -16.64 13.18
#